data_AF-A0A6G0VUV0-F1
#
_entry.id   AF-A0A6G0VUV0-F1
#
_cell.length_a   1.000
_cell.length_b   1.000
_cell.length_c   1.000
_cell.angle_alpha   90.00
_cell.angle_beta   90.00
_cell.angle_gamma   90.00
#
_symmetry.space_group_name_H-M   'P 1'
#
loop_
_entity.id
_entity.type
_entity.pdbx_description
1 polymer ?
#
loop_
_entity_poly.entity_id
_entity_poly.type
_entity_poly.pdbx_seq_one_letter_code
_entity_poly.pdbx_strand_id
1 'polypeptide(L)'
;NSVYILRKCLLTPLANPKTDAENFYYQKQMSTRSIIERCNGVLKMRFRCLLKDRTLHYKPEKASLIINACIVLHNMYITNNGPLYEHDNTVHNDMGMMGNQLNR
;
A
#
# COMPACT_ATOMS: atom_id res chain seq x y z
N ASN A 1 -10.87 -13.63 -0.97
CA ASN A 1 -10.52 -13.71 0.46
C ASN A 1 -9.28 -12.88 0.73
N SER A 2 -9.47 -11.68 1.29
CA SER A 2 -8.39 -10.79 1.69
C SER A 2 -7.50 -11.47 2.74
N VAL A 3 -6.19 -11.55 2.49
CA VAL A 3 -5.18 -12.19 3.38
C VAL A 3 -5.00 -11.40 4.69
N TYR A 4 -5.68 -10.27 4.83
CA TYR A 4 -5.68 -9.48 6.06
C TYR A 4 -6.79 -9.99 6.99
N ILE A 5 -6.39 -10.86 7.92
CA ILE A 5 -7.21 -11.23 9.08
C ILE A 5 -7.73 -9.92 9.71
N LEU A 6 -9.06 -9.81 9.85
CA LEU A 6 -9.77 -8.69 10.49
C LEU A 6 -9.23 -8.44 11.91
N ARG A 7 -8.12 -7.69 12.01
CA ARG A 7 -7.64 -7.13 13.27
C ARG A 7 -8.31 -5.77 13.48
N LYS A 8 -8.61 -5.43 14.73
CA LYS A 8 -9.25 -4.17 15.19
C LYS A 8 -8.56 -2.87 14.73
N CYS A 9 -7.40 -2.97 14.06
CA CYS A 9 -6.57 -1.87 13.58
C CYS A 9 -6.57 -1.70 12.04
N LEU A 10 -7.44 -2.41 11.32
CA LEU A 10 -7.60 -2.28 9.86
C LEU A 10 -8.95 -1.64 9.52
N LEU A 11 -8.93 -0.57 8.73
CA LEU A 11 -10.14 0.01 8.12
C LEU A 11 -10.80 -1.04 7.22
N THR A 12 -12.06 -1.40 7.52
CA THR A 12 -12.80 -2.41 6.75
C THR A 12 -13.14 -1.85 5.36
N PRO A 13 -12.73 -2.51 4.26
CA PRO A 13 -13.15 -2.12 2.92
C PRO A 13 -14.66 -2.31 2.75
N LEU A 14 -15.39 -1.26 2.38
CA LEU A 14 -16.78 -1.38 1.98
C LEU A 14 -16.84 -1.74 0.49
N ALA A 15 -17.31 -2.95 0.17
CA ALA A 15 -17.38 -3.44 -1.21
C ALA A 15 -18.62 -2.95 -1.97
N ASN A 16 -19.68 -2.56 -1.24
CA ASN A 16 -20.95 -2.13 -1.83
C ASN A 16 -21.59 -1.04 -0.94
N PRO A 17 -21.13 0.22 -1.02
CA PRO A 17 -21.74 1.33 -0.29
C PRO A 17 -23.17 1.59 -0.79
N LYS A 18 -24.13 1.67 0.12
CA LYS A 18 -25.56 1.87 -0.18
C LYS A 18 -26.08 3.23 0.30
N THR A 19 -25.38 3.85 1.24
CA THR A 19 -25.71 5.15 1.82
C THR A 19 -24.65 6.20 1.50
N ASP A 20 -25.02 7.49 1.58
CA ASP A 20 -24.07 8.58 1.36
C ASP A 20 -22.89 8.56 2.34
N ALA A 21 -23.14 8.16 3.59
CA ALA A 21 -22.10 8.00 4.60
C ALA A 21 -21.10 6.89 4.22
N GLU A 22 -21.58 5.77 3.69
CA GLU A 22 -20.73 4.67 3.21
C GLU A 22 -19.95 5.07 1.96
N ASN A 23 -20.56 5.84 1.04
CA ASN A 23 -19.87 6.38 -0.13
C ASN A 23 -18.74 7.32 0.28
N PHE A 24 -18.98 8.21 1.23
CA PHE A 24 -17.94 9.11 1.75
C PHE A 24 -16.78 8.32 2.38
N TYR A 25 -17.10 7.33 3.23
CA TYR A 25 -16.09 6.46 3.83
C TYR A 25 -15.28 5.72 2.77
N TYR A 26 -15.95 5.12 1.77
CA TYR A 26 -15.30 4.39 0.67
C TYR A 26 -14.33 5.27 -0.11
N GLN A 27 -14.76 6.49 -0.49
CA GLN A 27 -13.91 7.43 -1.21
C GLN A 27 -12.66 7.82 -0.41
N LYS A 28 -12.82 8.11 0.89
CA LYS A 28 -11.69 8.43 1.76
C LYS A 28 -10.74 7.26 1.90
N GLN A 29 -11.27 6.06 2.13
CA GLN A 29 -10.47 4.86 2.26
C GLN A 29 -9.68 4.55 0.97
N MET A 30 -10.31 4.65 -0.20
CA MET A 30 -9.65 4.43 -1.49
C MET A 30 -8.57 5.47 -1.77
N SER A 31 -8.83 6.74 -1.49
CA SER A 31 -7.84 7.81 -1.62
C SER A 31 -6.63 7.56 -0.71
N THR A 32 -6.86 7.26 0.57
CA THR A 32 -5.78 6.92 1.51
C THR A 32 -5.00 5.70 1.05
N ARG A 33 -5.68 4.63 0.61
CA ARG A 33 -5.02 3.42 0.13
C ARG A 33 -4.14 3.71 -1.09
N SER A 34 -4.63 4.48 -2.05
CA SER A 34 -3.87 4.86 -3.24
C SER A 34 -2.58 5.61 -2.88
N ILE A 35 -2.64 6.53 -1.92
CA ILE A 35 -1.46 7.28 -1.44
C ILE A 35 -0.45 6.32 -0.78
N ILE A 36 -0.91 5.42 0.08
CA ILE A 36 -0.05 4.45 0.77
C ILE A 36 0.59 3.48 -0.21
N GLU A 37 -0.17 2.97 -1.19
CA GLU A 37 0.35 2.07 -2.23
C GLU A 37 1.41 2.77 -3.09
N ARG A 38 1.18 4.03 -3.47
CA ARG A 38 2.18 4.84 -4.19
C ARG A 38 3.46 5.05 -3.37
N CYS A 39 3.31 5.40 -2.09
CA CYS A 39 4.45 5.56 -1.17
C CYS A 39 5.27 4.26 -1.07
N ASN A 40 4.58 3.13 -0.90
CA ASN A 40 5.22 1.82 -0.84
C ASN A 40 5.94 1.47 -2.17
N GLY A 41 5.36 1.83 -3.31
CA GLY A 41 6.00 1.66 -4.63
C GLY A 41 7.31 2.45 -4.72
N VAL A 42 7.28 3.74 -4.39
CA VAL A 42 8.48 4.61 -4.41
C VAL A 42 9.57 4.10 -3.47
N LEU A 43 9.20 3.69 -2.25
CA LEU A 43 10.16 3.14 -1.29
C LEU A 43 10.80 1.84 -1.79
N LYS A 44 10.03 0.92 -2.38
CA LYS A 44 10.54 -0.33 -2.97
C LYS A 44 11.47 -0.10 -4.16
N MET A 45 11.15 0.89 -5.00
CA MET A 45 12.00 1.27 -6.14
C MET A 45 13.33 1.87 -5.68
N ARG A 46 13.31 2.72 -4.65
CA ARG A 46 14.51 3.38 -4.12
C ARG A 46 15.37 2.44 -3.27
N PHE A 47 14.74 1.62 -2.44
CA PHE A 47 15.43 0.75 -1.49
C PHE A 47 15.20 -0.72 -1.85
N ARG A 48 16.15 -1.30 -2.58
CA ARG A 48 16.07 -2.71 -3.01
C ARG A 48 15.95 -3.72 -1.86
N CYS A 49 16.31 -3.34 -0.63
CA CYS A 49 16.09 -4.16 0.57
C CYS A 49 14.61 -4.32 0.95
N LEU A 50 13.69 -3.57 0.32
CA LEU A 50 12.24 -3.66 0.53
C LEU A 50 11.51 -4.45 -0.58
N LEU A 51 12.21 -4.92 -1.61
CA LEU A 51 11.61 -5.66 -2.73
C LEU A 51 11.17 -7.07 -2.30
N LYS A 52 10.11 -7.57 -2.94
CA LYS A 52 9.52 -8.90 -2.66
C LYS A 52 10.54 -10.04 -2.85
N ASP A 53 11.39 -9.94 -3.87
CA ASP A 53 12.47 -10.92 -4.14
C ASP A 53 13.59 -10.87 -3.10
N ARG A 54 13.61 -9.83 -2.26
CA ARG A 54 14.51 -9.65 -1.12
C ARG A 54 13.71 -9.40 0.15
N THR A 55 12.67 -10.21 0.34
CA THR A 55 11.82 -10.14 1.54
C THR A 55 12.73 -10.06 2.77
N LEU A 56 12.44 -9.12 3.68
CA LEU A 56 13.20 -8.96 4.91
C LEU A 56 13.05 -10.24 5.74
N HIS A 57 14.06 -11.12 5.69
CA HIS A 57 14.16 -12.34 6.52
C HIS A 57 14.55 -11.99 7.96
N TYR A 58 13.87 -11.00 8.53
CA TYR A 58 14.10 -10.48 9.87
C TYR A 58 12.81 -10.61 10.66
N LYS A 59 12.95 -10.76 11.99
CA LYS A 59 11.80 -10.64 12.87
C LYS A 59 11.13 -9.26 12.70
N PRO A 60 9.81 -9.13 12.91
CA PRO A 60 9.08 -7.89 12.69
C PRO A 60 9.71 -6.67 13.38
N GLU A 61 10.32 -6.84 14.55
CA GLU A 61 10.98 -5.78 15.30
C GLU A 61 12.23 -5.24 14.59
N LYS A 62 12.96 -6.10 13.87
CA LYS A 62 14.13 -5.71 13.08
C LYS A 62 13.70 -5.17 11.71
N ALA A 63 12.69 -5.78 11.10
CA ALA A 63 12.14 -5.30 9.83
C ALA A 63 11.59 -3.87 9.96
N SER A 64 10.89 -3.55 11.05
CA SER A 64 10.36 -2.20 11.30
C SER A 64 11.47 -1.16 11.43
N LEU A 65 12.60 -1.48 12.08
CA LEU A 65 13.76 -0.59 12.16
C LEU A 65 14.36 -0.30 10.78
N ILE A 66 14.47 -1.31 9.92
CA ILE A 66 14.99 -1.14 8.55
C ILE A 66 14.04 -0.27 7.73
N ILE A 67 12.73 -0.51 7.83
CA ILE A 67 11.71 0.31 7.17
C ILE A 67 11.77 1.77 7.65
N ASN A 68 11.87 1.99 8.97
CA ASN A 68 12.01 3.33 9.54
C ASN A 68 13.25 4.06 9.03
N ALA A 69 14.40 3.39 8.95
CA ALA A 69 15.61 3.96 8.39
C ALA A 69 15.41 4.38 6.91
N CYS A 70 14.74 3.53 6.12
CA CYS A 70 14.42 3.84 4.72
C CYS A 70 13.49 5.07 4.61
N ILE A 71 12.49 5.19 5.48
CA ILE A 71 11.59 6.35 5.52
C ILE A 71 12.34 7.63 5.90
N VAL A 72 13.19 7.59 6.93
CA VAL A 72 13.99 8.76 7.35
C VAL A 72 14.91 9.21 6.21
N LEU A 73 15.61 8.29 5.57
CA LEU A 73 16.48 8.58 4.42
C LEU A 73 15.69 9.12 3.22
N HIS A 74 14.48 8.58 2.97
CA HIS A 74 13.59 9.08 1.93
C HIS A 74 13.17 10.53 2.18
N ASN A 75 12.79 10.84 3.41
CA ASN A 75 12.37 12.19 3.80
C ASN A 75 13.53 13.18 3.68
N MET A 76 14.73 12.82 4.17
CA MET A 76 15.94 13.64 4.01
C MET A 76 16.22 13.94 2.53
N TYR A 77 16.07 12.94 1.66
CA TYR A 77 16.26 13.12 0.22
C TYR A 77 15.23 14.08 -0.41
N ILE A 78 13.95 14.00 0.01
CA ILE A 78 12.91 14.92 -0.46
C ILE A 78 13.20 16.35 0.02
N THR A 79 13.57 16.52 1.29
CA THR A 79 13.92 17.83 1.86
C THR A 79 15.10 18.47 1.14
N ASN A 80 16.01 17.66 0.59
CA ASN A 80 17.16 18.14 -0.16
C ASN A 80 16.90 18.26 -1.68
N ASN A 81 15.64 18.47 -2.08
CA ASN A 81 15.17 18.65 -3.46
C ASN A 81 15.55 17.53 -4.43
N GLY A 82 15.73 16.30 -3.94
CA GLY A 82 15.97 15.17 -4.81
C GLY A 82 14.74 14.85 -5.69
N PRO A 83 14.92 14.44 -6.96
CA PRO A 83 13.81 14.13 -7.86
C PRO A 83 12.88 13.08 -7.27
N LEU A 84 11.58 13.35 -7.30
CA LEU A 84 10.57 12.37 -6.96
C LEU A 84 10.53 11.31 -8.07
N TYR A 85 10.55 10.04 -7.70
CA TYR A 85 10.25 8.99 -8.65
C TYR A 85 8.76 9.13 -8.99
N GLU A 86 8.45 9.59 -10.20
CA GLU A 86 7.13 9.42 -10.76
C GLU A 86 6.92 7.92 -10.95
N HIS A 87 6.01 7.35 -10.17
CA HIS A 87 5.62 5.97 -10.36
C HIS A 87 4.75 5.93 -11.61
N ASP A 88 5.31 5.53 -12.74
CA ASP A 88 4.51 5.20 -13.93
C ASP A 88 3.50 4.11 -13.52
N ASN A 89 2.24 4.29 -13.91
CA ASN A 89 1.09 3.49 -13.50
C ASN A 89 1.11 2.08 -14.12
N THR A 90 2.29 1.46 -14.27
CA THR A 90 2.41 0.07 -14.66
C THR A 90 1.70 -0.76 -13.60
N VAL A 91 0.47 -1.08 -13.96
CA VAL A 91 -0.47 -1.96 -13.30
C VAL A 91 0.31 -3.22 -12.97
N HIS A 92 0.81 -3.34 -11.74
CA HIS A 92 1.09 -4.66 -11.23
C HIS A 92 -0.29 -5.28 -11.05
N ASN A 93 -0.70 -6.06 -12.04
CA ASN A 93 -1.82 -6.96 -11.99
C ASN A 93 -1.65 -7.87 -10.77
N ASP A 94 -2.11 -7.37 -9.63
CA ASP A 94 -2.64 -8.17 -8.55
C ASP A 94 -4.01 -7.58 -8.21
N MET A 95 -4.85 -7.43 -9.26
CA MET A 95 -6.30 -7.39 -9.13
C MET A 95 -6.76 -8.75 -8.61
N GLY A 96 -6.62 -8.98 -7.31
CA GLY A 96 -7.38 -9.98 -6.58
C GLY A 96 -8.83 -9.53 -6.34
N MET A 97 -9.47 -8.92 -7.32
CA MET A 97 -10.92 -8.71 -7.39
C MET A 97 -11.47 -9.69 -8.42
N MET A 98 -11.47 -11.00 -8.09
CA MET A 98 -12.23 -11.98 -8.86
C MET A 98 -13.71 -11.79 -8.55
N GLY A 99 -14.34 -10.86 -9.28
CA GLY A 99 -15.76 -10.94 -9.56
C GLY A 99 -15.97 -12.02 -10.61
N ASN A 100 -16.36 -13.22 -10.19
CA ASN A 100 -17.21 -14.07 -11.01
C ASN A 100 -18.60 -14.01 -10.38
N GLN A 101 -19.45 -13.12 -10.89
CA GLN A 101 -20.88 -13.39 -10.96
C GLN A 101 -21.22 -13.81 -12.39
N LEU A 102 -22.29 -14.63 -12.48
CA LEU A 102 -23.00 -15.14 -13.66
C LEU A 102 -22.46 -16.51 -14.15
N ASN A 103 -23.22 -17.60 -14.29
CA ASN A 103 -24.66 -17.86 -14.15
C ASN A 103 -24.93 -19.38 -14.26
N ARG A 104 -25.76 -19.94 -13.34
CA ARG A 104 -26.73 -21.06 -13.44
C ARG A 104 -26.77 -21.89 -12.17
#